data_AF-A0A7J2Q054-F1
#
_entry.id   AF-A0A7J2Q054-F1
#
_cell.length_a   1.000
_cell.length_b   1.000
_cell.length_c   1.000
_cell.angle_alpha   90.00
_cell.angle_beta   90.00
_cell.angle_gamma   90.00
#
_symmetry.space_group_name_H-M   'P 1'
#
loop_
_entity.id
_entity.type
_entity.pdbx_description
1 polymer ?
#
loop_
_entity_poly.entity_id
_entity_poly.type
_entity_poly.pdbx_seq_one_letter_code
_entity_poly.pdbx_strand_id
1 'polypeptide(L)'
;MVEILPSPRELKGKRLFGYSMGDLGMSLPNIFTGVFIFQYYVFTINLSSILVSIGITTQLLVSAIFAIIFGVIVDNKKPGKMGKRRPFLLIGLPVWIAT
;
A
#
# COMPACT_ATOMS: atom_id res chain seq x y z
N MET A 1 36.18 -10.33 2.57
CA MET A 1 35.54 -9.88 3.83
C MET A 1 34.04 -10.00 3.62
N VAL A 2 33.36 -10.91 4.34
CA VAL A 2 31.89 -11.03 4.26
C VAL A 2 31.31 -9.90 5.10
N GLU A 3 30.67 -8.93 4.46
CA GLU A 3 30.01 -7.82 5.15
C GLU A 3 28.80 -8.40 5.90
N ILE A 4 28.89 -8.50 7.23
CA ILE A 4 27.79 -8.99 8.07
C ILE A 4 26.73 -7.89 8.08
N LEU A 5 25.75 -7.98 7.18
CA LEU A 5 24.62 -7.07 7.17
C LEU A 5 23.93 -7.13 8.55
N PRO A 6 23.70 -5.98 9.21
CA PRO A 6 23.04 -5.97 10.50
C PRO A 6 21.66 -6.63 10.37
N SER A 7 21.36 -7.56 11.28
CA SER A 7 20.08 -8.28 11.29
C SER A 7 18.91 -7.28 11.26
N PRO A 8 17.90 -7.48 10.40
CA PRO A 8 16.73 -6.60 10.35
C PRO A 8 16.10 -6.45 11.74
N ARG A 9 15.83 -5.21 12.17
CA ARG A 9 15.22 -4.97 13.48
C ARG A 9 13.74 -5.36 13.43
N GLU A 10 13.41 -6.46 14.09
CA GLU A 10 12.03 -6.91 14.26
C GLU A 10 11.16 -5.88 15.00
N LEU A 11 9.89 -5.75 14.58
CA LEU A 11 8.88 -4.97 15.29
C LEU A 11 8.28 -5.85 16.39
N LYS A 12 8.29 -5.37 17.65
CA LYS A 12 7.74 -6.09 18.81
C LYS A 12 6.78 -5.21 19.62
N GLY A 13 5.85 -5.86 20.32
CA GLY A 13 4.90 -5.22 21.25
C GLY A 13 4.07 -4.12 20.59
N LYS A 14 4.00 -2.95 21.25
CA LYS A 14 3.19 -1.79 20.79
C LYS A 14 3.52 -1.33 19.37
N ARG A 15 4.78 -1.48 18.92
CA ARG A 15 5.20 -1.07 17.57
C ARG A 15 4.65 -2.00 16.49
N LEU A 16 4.61 -3.30 16.78
CA LEU A 16 4.01 -4.28 15.88
C LEU A 16 2.50 -4.04 15.79
N PHE A 17 1.83 -3.92 16.94
CA PHE A 17 0.40 -3.66 16.99
C PHE A 17 0.01 -2.36 16.24
N GLY A 18 0.73 -1.26 16.47
CA GLY A 18 0.46 -0.01 15.76
C GLY A 18 0.68 -0.11 14.25
N TYR A 19 1.69 -0.86 13.81
CA TYR A 19 1.92 -1.12 12.39
C TYR A 19 0.77 -1.95 11.79
N SER A 20 0.37 -3.04 12.45
CA SER A 20 -0.75 -3.88 12.03
C SER A 20 -2.07 -3.13 11.98
N MET A 21 -2.35 -2.25 12.95
CA MET A 21 -3.55 -1.40 12.91
C MET A 21 -3.52 -0.39 11.75
N GLY A 22 -2.35 0.17 11.43
CA GLY A 22 -2.19 1.04 10.26
C GLY A 22 -2.41 0.29 8.94
N ASP A 23 -1.85 -0.92 8.82
CA ASP A 23 -2.03 -1.80 7.66
C ASP A 23 -3.49 -2.24 7.49
N LEU A 24 -4.14 -2.59 8.59
CA LEU A 24 -5.57 -2.92 8.63
C LEU A 24 -6.42 -1.71 8.22
N GLY A 25 -6.09 -0.52 8.71
CA GLY A 25 -6.76 0.73 8.37
C GLY A 25 -6.63 1.13 6.89
N MET A 26 -5.60 0.65 6.20
CA MET A 26 -5.44 0.82 4.75
C MET A 26 -6.13 -0.31 3.97
N SER A 27 -5.99 -1.54 4.42
CA SER A 27 -6.46 -2.74 3.71
C SER A 27 -7.99 -2.84 3.68
N LEU A 28 -8.67 -2.58 4.80
CA LEU A 28 -10.12 -2.65 4.89
C LEU A 28 -10.83 -1.67 3.94
N PRO A 29 -10.52 -0.36 3.95
CA PRO A 29 -11.12 0.56 3.02
C PRO A 29 -10.85 0.21 1.55
N ASN A 30 -9.64 -0.24 1.21
CA ASN A 30 -9.33 -0.65 -0.16
C ASN A 30 -10.20 -1.84 -0.62
N ILE A 31 -10.38 -2.84 0.23
CA ILE A 31 -11.24 -4.00 -0.07
C ILE A 31 -12.69 -3.55 -0.21
N PHE A 32 -13.22 -2.78 0.75
CA PHE A 32 -14.61 -2.32 0.69
C PHE A 32 -14.89 -1.42 -0.50
N THR A 33 -13.97 -0.51 -0.81
CA THR A 33 -14.07 0.38 -1.97
C THR A 33 -14.04 -0.43 -3.27
N GLY A 34 -13.15 -1.43 -3.38
CA GLY A 34 -13.10 -2.31 -4.56
C GLY A 34 -14.40 -3.08 -4.79
N VAL A 35 -14.99 -3.65 -3.73
CA VAL A 35 -16.28 -4.37 -3.81
C VAL A 35 -17.41 -3.39 -4.19
N PHE A 36 -17.46 -2.22 -3.55
CA PHE A 36 -18.46 -1.21 -3.83
C PHE A 36 -18.38 -0.71 -5.27
N ILE A 37 -17.18 -0.41 -5.78
CA ILE A 37 -16.94 0.03 -7.16
C ILE A 37 -17.49 -0.99 -8.15
N PHE A 38 -17.17 -2.28 -7.95
CA PHE A 38 -17.67 -3.33 -8.83
C PHE A 38 -19.20 -3.37 -8.84
N GLN A 39 -19.81 -3.38 -7.65
CA GLN A 39 -21.27 -3.42 -7.51
C GLN A 39 -21.94 -2.20 -8.16
N TYR A 40 -21.39 -1.01 -7.95
CA TYR A 40 -21.91 0.25 -8.47
C TYR A 40 -21.87 0.27 -10.01
N TYR A 41 -20.73 -0.06 -10.62
CA TYR A 41 -20.62 -0.03 -12.08
C TYR A 41 -21.49 -1.09 -12.76
N VAL A 42 -21.55 -2.31 -12.21
CA VAL A 42 -22.33 -3.40 -12.81
C VAL A 42 -23.83 -3.20 -12.63
N PHE A 43 -24.28 -2.90 -11.40
CA PHE A 43 -25.71 -2.93 -11.09
C PHE A 43 -26.39 -1.56 -11.12
N THR A 44 -25.66 -0.47 -10.90
CA THR A 44 -26.24 0.89 -10.95
C THR A 44 -26.03 1.54 -12.31
N ILE A 45 -24.82 1.47 -12.86
CA ILE A 45 -24.50 2.04 -14.19
C ILE A 45 -24.83 1.07 -15.33
N ASN A 46 -25.10 -0.21 -15.03
CA ASN A 46 -25.36 -1.25 -16.03
C ASN A 46 -24.18 -1.45 -16.99
N LEU A 47 -22.96 -1.31 -16.50
CA LEU A 47 -21.75 -1.60 -17.27
C LEU A 47 -21.50 -3.12 -17.29
N SER A 48 -21.00 -3.63 -18.41
CA SER A 48 -20.61 -5.04 -18.51
C SER A 48 -19.60 -5.41 -17.43
N SER A 49 -19.87 -6.49 -16.69
CA SER A 49 -19.00 -7.02 -15.64
C SER A 49 -17.58 -7.35 -16.14
N ILE A 50 -17.46 -7.72 -17.43
CA ILE A 50 -16.16 -7.97 -18.08
C ILE A 50 -15.37 -6.66 -18.17
N LEU A 51 -15.99 -5.57 -18.62
CA LEU A 51 -15.31 -4.26 -18.74
C LEU A 51 -14.87 -3.73 -17.38
N VAL A 52 -15.73 -3.86 -16.37
CA VAL A 52 -15.39 -3.47 -14.99
C VAL A 52 -14.21 -4.28 -14.47
N SER A 53 -14.21 -5.60 -14.70
CA SER A 53 -13.11 -6.49 -14.27
C SER A 53 -11.79 -6.17 -14.96
N ILE A 54 -11.83 -5.80 -16.26
CA ILE A 54 -10.65 -5.34 -16.99
C ILE A 54 -10.11 -4.06 -16.33
N GLY A 55 -10.98 -3.08 -16.04
CA GLY A 55 -10.58 -1.83 -15.37
C GLY A 55 -9.91 -2.06 -14.01
N ILE A 56 -10.50 -2.90 -13.17
CA ILE A 56 -9.92 -3.28 -11.86
C ILE A 56 -8.57 -3.97 -12.05
N THR A 57 -8.46 -4.86 -13.04
CA THR A 57 -7.20 -5.56 -13.34
C THR A 57 -6.11 -4.59 -13.80
N THR A 58 -6.46 -3.62 -14.66
CA THR A 58 -5.53 -2.56 -15.09
C THR A 58 -5.04 -1.74 -13.89
N GLN A 59 -5.93 -1.37 -12.96
CA GLN A 59 -5.54 -0.70 -11.73
C GLN A 59 -4.52 -1.51 -10.91
N LEU A 60 -4.73 -2.83 -10.78
CA LEU A 60 -3.81 -3.72 -10.05
C LEU A 60 -2.43 -3.79 -10.72
N LEU A 61 -2.38 -3.87 -12.05
CA LEU A 61 -1.13 -3.86 -12.81
C LEU A 61 -0.35 -2.56 -12.62
N VAL A 62 -1.04 -1.42 -12.72
CA VAL A 62 -0.44 -0.10 -12.48
C VAL A 62 0.09 -0.02 -11.05
N SER A 63 -0.69 -0.47 -10.07
CA SER A 63 -0.29 -0.48 -8.66
C SER A 63 0.95 -1.35 -8.42
N ALA A 64 1.06 -2.50 -9.09
CA ALA A 64 2.22 -3.38 -8.98
C ALA A 64 3.49 -2.74 -9.53
N ILE A 65 3.41 -2.00 -10.66
CA ILE A 65 4.54 -1.26 -11.21
C ILE A 65 5.02 -0.19 -10.21
N PHE A 66 4.10 0.59 -9.66
CA PHE A 66 4.44 1.60 -8.66
C PHE A 66 5.02 0.99 -7.38
N ALA A 67 4.53 -0.18 -6.95
CA ALA A 67 5.08 -0.87 -5.78
C ALA A 67 6.57 -1.20 -5.93
N ILE A 68 7.02 -1.61 -7.12
CA ILE A 68 8.44 -1.86 -7.42
C ILE A 68 9.22 -0.55 -7.33
N ILE A 69 8.74 0.53 -7.97
CA ILE A 69 9.40 1.84 -7.98
C ILE A 69 9.56 2.37 -6.55
N PHE A 70 8.48 2.38 -5.77
CA PHE A 70 8.52 2.84 -4.38
C PHE A 70 9.37 1.92 -3.50
N GLY A 71 9.40 0.61 -3.74
CA GLY A 71 10.30 -0.32 -3.07
C GLY A 71 11.76 0.09 -3.25
N VAL A 72 12.19 0.32 -4.49
CA VAL A 72 13.55 0.80 -4.80
C VAL A 72 13.86 2.15 -4.15
N ILE A 73 12.91 3.09 -4.14
CA ILE A 73 13.09 4.40 -3.50
C ILE A 73 13.29 4.25 -1.99
N VAL A 74 12.45 3.45 -1.32
CA VAL A 74 12.52 3.23 0.13
C VAL A 74 13.82 2.51 0.51
N ASP A 75 14.24 1.53 -0.29
CA ASP A 75 15.46 0.78 -0.02
C ASP A 75 16.73 1.59 -0.25
N ASN A 76 16.74 2.54 -1.20
CA ASN A 76 17.89 3.43 -1.42
C ASN A 76 17.90 4.69 -0.53
N LYS A 77 16.83 4.95 0.24
CA LYS A 77 16.78 6.13 1.11
C LYS A 77 17.79 6.03 2.25
N LYS A 78 18.65 7.05 2.38
CA LYS A 78 19.56 7.20 3.54
C LYS A 78 18.77 7.47 4.83
N PRO A 79 19.11 6.81 5.96
CA PRO A 79 18.42 7.02 7.23
C PRO A 79 18.59 8.46 7.73
N GLY A 80 17.47 9.14 8.00
CA GLY A 80 17.45 10.49 8.60
C GLY A 80 17.01 10.47 10.07
N LYS A 81 16.71 11.64 10.64
CA LYS A 81 16.26 11.80 12.04
C LYS A 81 15.03 10.96 12.41
N MET A 82 14.16 10.68 11.44
CA MET A 82 12.95 9.86 11.63
C MET A 82 13.15 8.38 11.30
N GLY A 83 14.38 7.97 10.99
CA GLY A 83 14.70 6.64 10.46
C GLY A 83 14.50 6.53 8.95
N LYS A 84 14.70 5.32 8.41
CA LYS A 84 14.65 5.04 6.96
C LYS A 84 13.21 4.96 6.41
N ARG A 85 12.33 4.21 7.09
CA ARG A 85 11.00 3.82 6.56
C ARG A 85 9.82 4.62 7.14
N ARG A 86 9.99 5.21 8.33
CA ARG A 86 8.92 5.92 9.05
C ARG A 86 8.35 7.14 8.30
N PRO A 87 9.16 7.96 7.60
CA PRO A 87 8.62 9.11 6.84
C PRO A 87 7.65 8.68 5.74
N PHE A 88 7.96 7.59 5.04
CA PHE A 88 7.10 7.07 3.97
C PHE A 88 5.74 6.60 4.48
N LEU A 89 5.70 5.98 5.67
CA LEU A 89 4.43 5.58 6.30
C LEU A 89 3.60 6.80 6.74
N LEU A 90 4.25 7.85 7.26
CA LEU A 90 3.56 9.04 7.76
C LEU A 90 3.07 9.97 6.64
N ILE A 91 3.76 9.99 5.50
CA ILE A 91 3.37 10.78 4.32
C ILE A 91 2.40 9.99 3.43
N GLY A 92 2.60 8.67 3.31
CA GLY A 92 1.77 7.82 2.46
C GLY A 92 0.30 7.79 2.88
N LEU A 93 0.03 7.77 4.19
CA LEU A 93 -1.34 7.76 4.72
C LEU A 93 -2.15 9.01 4.36
N PRO A 94 -1.69 10.25 4.64
CA PRO A 94 -2.39 11.46 4.22
C PRO A 94 -2.54 11.62 2.71
N VAL A 95 -1.50 11.24 1.94
CA VAL A 95 -1.56 11.30 0.48
C VAL A 95 -2.64 10.34 -0.03
N TRP A 96 -2.70 9.12 0.50
CA TRP A 96 -3.71 8.13 0.12
C TRP A 96 -5.14 8.56 0.49
N ILE A 97 -5.35 9.27 1.61
CA ILE A 97 -6.66 9.80 1.98
C ILE A 97 -7.09 10.95 1.05
N ALA A 98 -6.14 11.73 0.54
CA ALA A 98 -6.41 12.92 -0.28
C ALA A 98 -6.65 12.60 -1.76
N THR A 99 -6.34 11.39 -2.22
CA THR A 99 -6.49 10.92 -3.61
C THR A 99 -7.61 9.90 -3.71
#